data_AF-A0A6N0ZB43-F1
#
_entry.id   AF-A0A6N0ZB43-F1
#
_cell.length_a   1.000
_cell.length_b   1.000
_cell.length_c   1.000
_cell.angle_alpha   90.00
_cell.angle_beta   90.00
_cell.angle_gamma   90.00
#
_symmetry.space_group_name_H-M   'P 1'
#
loop_
_entity.id
_entity.type
_entity.pdbx_description
1 polymer ?
#
loop_
_entity_poly.entity_id
_entity_poly.type
_entity_poly.pdbx_seq_one_letter_code
_entity_poly.pdbx_strand_id
1 'polypeptide(L)'
;MTPTQAKNLDTLGNQLATAALTTLIRLCPEIRTAGDEIREAVCAAMRAKSKPAIDELLEDGQACPWMAETIFASAVMTLVNAGIKILRGN
;
A
#
# COMPACT_ATOMS: atom_id res chain seq x y z
N MET A 1 -3.28 22.70 -4.81
CA MET A 1 -2.10 21.82 -4.89
C MET A 1 -1.21 22.31 -6.01
N THR A 2 0.09 22.53 -5.74
CA THR A 2 1.02 22.97 -6.79
C THR A 2 1.44 21.79 -7.67
N PRO A 3 1.92 22.01 -8.91
CA PRO A 3 2.43 20.92 -9.77
C PRO A 3 3.50 20.06 -9.11
N THR A 4 4.37 20.67 -8.28
CA THR A 4 5.39 19.95 -7.51
C THR A 4 4.78 19.05 -6.44
N GLN A 5 3.73 19.49 -5.75
CA GLN A 5 3.05 18.67 -4.74
C GLN A 5 2.38 17.45 -5.38
N ALA A 6 1.80 17.60 -6.57
CA ALA A 6 1.23 16.48 -7.34
C ALA A 6 2.27 15.43 -7.69
N LYS A 7 3.39 15.85 -8.26
CA LYS A 7 4.49 14.95 -8.57
C LYS A 7 5.03 14.21 -7.34
N ASN A 8 5.11 14.89 -6.19
CA ASN A 8 5.56 14.27 -4.95
C ASN A 8 4.57 13.22 -4.43
N LEU A 9 3.27 13.50 -4.50
CA LEU A 9 2.22 12.56 -4.11
C LEU A 9 2.22 11.32 -5.02
N ASP A 10 2.37 11.51 -6.32
CA ASP A 10 2.49 10.41 -7.28
C ASP A 10 3.72 9.54 -6.99
N THR A 11 4.85 10.18 -6.67
CA THR A 11 6.09 9.49 -6.30
C THR A 11 5.90 8.65 -5.03
N LEU A 12 5.29 9.23 -3.99
CA LEU A 12 4.99 8.54 -2.74
C LEU A 12 4.03 7.37 -2.96
N GLY A 13 2.96 7.57 -3.73
CA GLY A 13 2.01 6.52 -4.08
C GLY A 13 2.68 5.33 -4.80
N ASN A 14 3.58 5.61 -5.75
CA ASN A 14 4.35 4.58 -6.44
C ASN A 14 5.30 3.81 -5.52
N GLN A 15 5.95 4.50 -4.58
CA GLN A 15 6.81 3.87 -3.57
C GLN A 15 6.00 2.96 -2.65
N LEU A 16 4.84 3.42 -2.15
CA LEU A 16 3.93 2.62 -1.33
C LEU A 16 3.44 1.38 -2.09
N ALA A 17 2.99 1.54 -3.32
CA ALA A 17 2.51 0.43 -4.14
C ALA A 17 3.60 -0.63 -4.37
N THR A 18 4.81 -0.19 -4.70
CA THR A 18 5.97 -1.08 -4.91
C THR A 18 6.35 -1.83 -3.64
N ALA A 19 6.42 -1.13 -2.51
CA ALA A 19 6.74 -1.72 -1.21
C ALA A 19 5.66 -2.70 -0.76
N ALA A 20 4.37 -2.36 -0.94
CA ALA A 20 3.25 -3.22 -0.61
C ALA A 20 3.21 -4.49 -1.47
N LEU A 21 3.37 -4.38 -2.80
CA LEU A 21 3.41 -5.55 -3.67
C LEU A 21 4.60 -6.47 -3.35
N THR A 22 5.78 -5.88 -3.13
CA THR A 22 6.97 -6.65 -2.75
C THR A 22 6.77 -7.39 -1.43
N THR A 23 6.18 -6.71 -0.44
CA THR A 23 5.90 -7.28 0.88
C THR A 23 4.85 -8.38 0.79
N LEU A 24 3.76 -8.16 0.06
CA LEU A 24 2.73 -9.15 -0.19
C LEU A 24 3.29 -10.43 -0.82
N ILE A 25 4.12 -10.30 -1.87
CA ILE A 25 4.75 -11.46 -2.53
C ILE A 25 5.67 -12.23 -1.58
N ARG A 26 6.34 -11.53 -0.64
CA ARG A 26 7.21 -12.17 0.37
C ARG A 26 6.39 -12.91 1.43
N LEU A 27 5.27 -12.32 1.88
CA LEU A 27 4.42 -12.89 2.93
C LEU A 27 3.46 -13.98 2.40
N CYS A 28 3.08 -13.89 1.13
CA CYS A 28 2.08 -14.76 0.50
C CYS A 28 2.58 -15.20 -0.90
N PRO A 29 3.58 -16.09 -0.97
CA PRO A 29 4.16 -16.55 -2.24
C PRO A 29 3.12 -17.23 -3.17
N GLU A 30 2.01 -17.74 -2.63
CA GLU A 30 0.90 -18.35 -3.35
C GLU A 30 0.25 -17.42 -4.40
N ILE A 31 0.39 -16.10 -4.25
CA ILE A 31 -0.08 -15.13 -5.27
C ILE A 31 0.62 -15.32 -6.63
N ARG A 32 1.82 -15.90 -6.64
CA ARG A 32 2.58 -16.22 -7.87
C ARG A 32 1.93 -17.34 -8.67
N THR A 33 1.14 -18.21 -8.04
CA THR A 33 0.41 -19.29 -8.72
C THR A 33 -1.10 -19.04 -8.76
N ALA A 34 -1.58 -17.97 -8.13
CA ALA A 34 -2.97 -17.55 -8.21
C ALA A 34 -3.37 -17.18 -9.65
N GLY A 35 -4.64 -17.40 -9.99
CA GLY A 35 -5.21 -16.97 -11.27
C GLY A 35 -5.25 -15.44 -11.39
N ASP A 36 -5.30 -14.96 -12.63
CA ASP A 36 -5.25 -13.52 -12.92
C ASP A 36 -6.42 -12.75 -12.29
N GLU A 37 -7.60 -13.36 -12.21
CA GLU A 37 -8.77 -12.77 -11.52
C GLU A 37 -8.49 -12.50 -10.04
N ILE A 38 -7.85 -13.43 -9.34
CA ILE A 38 -7.48 -13.27 -7.92
C ILE A 38 -6.37 -12.22 -7.78
N ARG A 39 -5.37 -12.22 -8.67
CA ARG A 39 -4.31 -11.21 -8.64
C ARG A 39 -4.86 -9.80 -8.84
N GLU A 40 -5.78 -9.61 -9.79
CA GLU A 40 -6.41 -8.31 -9.99
C GLU A 40 -7.32 -7.94 -8.81
N ALA A 41 -8.10 -8.88 -8.26
CA ALA A 41 -8.93 -8.62 -7.08
C ALA A 41 -8.10 -8.19 -5.87
N VAL A 42 -6.94 -8.82 -5.66
CA VAL A 42 -5.98 -8.44 -4.61
C VAL A 42 -5.45 -7.02 -4.85
N CYS A 43 -4.98 -6.71 -6.06
CA CYS A 43 -4.54 -5.36 -6.43
C CYS A 43 -5.65 -4.31 -6.27
N ALA A 44 -6.88 -4.66 -6.65
CA ALA A 44 -8.05 -3.80 -6.49
C ALA A 44 -8.36 -3.50 -5.02
N ALA A 45 -8.28 -4.51 -4.14
CA ALA A 45 -8.47 -4.31 -2.71
C ALA A 45 -7.39 -3.44 -2.08
N MET A 46 -6.12 -3.59 -2.50
CA MET A 46 -5.03 -2.71 -2.09
C MET A 46 -5.29 -1.27 -2.57
N ARG A 47 -5.67 -1.07 -3.84
CA ARG A 47 -6.00 0.27 -4.38
C ARG A 47 -7.19 0.90 -3.65
N ALA A 48 -8.21 0.13 -3.29
CA ALA A 48 -9.36 0.64 -2.54
C ALA A 48 -8.96 1.21 -1.15
N LYS A 49 -7.81 0.79 -0.60
CA LYS A 49 -7.25 1.29 0.65
C LYS A 49 -6.13 2.32 0.48
N SER A 50 -5.72 2.63 -0.76
CA SER A 50 -4.56 3.51 -0.99
C SER A 50 -4.79 4.94 -0.50
N LYS A 51 -5.96 5.53 -0.82
CA LYS A 51 -6.30 6.88 -0.39
C LYS A 51 -6.27 7.05 1.15
N PRO A 52 -7.04 6.27 1.93
CA PRO A 52 -7.02 6.43 3.39
C PRO A 52 -5.64 6.14 3.99
N ALA A 53 -4.88 5.17 3.46
CA ALA A 53 -3.54 4.88 3.96
C ALA A 53 -2.53 6.02 3.67
N ILE A 54 -2.66 6.70 2.53
CA ILE A 54 -1.84 7.88 2.20
C ILE A 54 -2.23 9.08 3.07
N ASP A 55 -3.54 9.31 3.23
CA ASP A 55 -4.05 10.41 4.07
C ASP A 55 -3.54 10.24 5.52
N GLU A 56 -3.67 9.04 6.11
CA GLU A 56 -3.13 8.71 7.45
C GLU A 56 -1.60 8.84 7.54
N LEU A 57 -0.87 8.37 6.53
CA LEU A 57 0.59 8.52 6.47
C LEU A 57 1.03 9.98 6.50
N LEU A 58 0.32 10.86 5.77
CA LEU A 58 0.65 12.29 5.72
C LEU A 58 0.33 12.98 7.05
N GLU A 59 -0.80 12.64 7.67
CA GLU A 59 -1.19 13.15 8.99
C GLU A 59 -0.19 12.73 10.07
N ASP A 60 0.13 11.43 10.15
CA ASP A 60 1.10 10.90 11.11
C ASP A 60 2.50 11.43 10.84
N GLY A 61 2.89 11.56 9.58
CA GLY A 61 4.19 12.11 9.18
C GLY A 61 4.35 13.57 9.58
N GLN A 62 3.26 14.34 9.61
CA GLN A 62 3.25 15.70 10.12
C GLN A 62 3.30 15.74 11.65
N ALA A 63 2.57 14.85 12.33
CA ALA A 63 2.50 14.80 13.79
C ALA A 63 3.80 14.27 14.43
N CYS A 64 4.41 13.25 13.82
CA CYS A 64 5.58 12.55 14.32
C CYS A 64 6.66 12.34 13.23
N PRO A 65 7.31 13.42 12.73
CA PRO A 65 8.27 13.32 11.62
C PRO A 65 9.45 12.38 11.90
N TRP A 66 9.84 12.20 13.17
CA TRP A 66 10.92 11.30 13.57
C TRP A 66 10.58 9.81 13.40
N MET A 67 9.32 9.46 13.10
CA MET A 67 8.87 8.08 12.88
C MET A 67 8.55 7.78 11.40
N ALA A 68 9.04 8.58 10.46
CA ALA A 68 8.67 8.48 9.04
C ALA A 68 8.78 7.06 8.47
N GLU A 69 9.84 6.30 8.82
CA GLU A 69 10.00 4.90 8.38
C GLU A 69 8.91 3.99 8.94
N THR A 70 8.59 4.10 10.23
CA THR A 70 7.54 3.30 10.87
C THR A 70 6.16 3.63 10.31
N ILE A 71 5.86 4.91 10.09
CA ILE A 71 4.59 5.37 9.52
C ILE A 71 4.45 4.85 8.09
N PHE A 72 5.52 4.92 7.29
CA PHE A 72 5.54 4.35 5.95
C PHE A 72 5.31 2.83 5.96
N ALA A 73 6.00 2.10 6.84
CA ALA A 73 5.82 0.66 7.00
C ALA A 73 4.39 0.29 7.44
N SER A 74 3.77 1.10 8.31
CA SER A 74 2.38 0.94 8.72
C SER A 74 1.43 1.05 7.52
N ALA A 75 1.57 2.10 6.71
CA ALA A 75 0.76 2.29 5.50
C ALA A 75 0.94 1.13 4.51
N VAL A 76 2.18 0.64 4.33
CA VAL A 76 2.47 -0.55 3.53
C VAL A 76 1.68 -1.77 4.06
N MET A 77 1.72 -2.01 5.37
CA MET A 77 1.01 -3.14 5.99
C MET A 77 -0.51 -3.00 5.90
N THR A 78 -1.07 -1.78 5.94
CA THR A 78 -2.49 -1.53 5.70
C THR A 78 -2.92 -2.01 4.31
N LEU A 79 -2.14 -1.70 3.27
CA LEU A 79 -2.42 -2.18 1.92
C LEU A 79 -2.26 -3.69 1.81
N VAL A 80 -1.15 -4.23 2.31
CA VAL A 80 -0.86 -5.67 2.28
C VAL A 80 -1.98 -6.47 2.95
N ASN A 81 -2.45 -6.04 4.11
CA ASN A 81 -3.54 -6.71 4.82
C ASN A 81 -4.86 -6.73 4.02
N ALA A 82 -5.16 -5.68 3.26
CA ALA A 82 -6.32 -5.66 2.36
C ALA A 82 -6.17 -6.69 1.23
N GLY A 83 -4.96 -6.83 0.66
CA GLY A 83 -4.67 -7.84 -0.34
C GLY A 83 -4.72 -9.27 0.20
N ILE A 84 -4.14 -9.50 1.38
CA ILE A 84 -4.14 -10.81 2.05
C ILE A 84 -5.56 -11.31 2.33
N LYS A 85 -6.47 -10.41 2.72
CA LYS A 85 -7.89 -10.73 2.94
C LYS A 85 -8.53 -11.35 1.70
N ILE A 86 -8.40 -10.69 0.55
CA ILE A 86 -8.89 -11.25 -0.72
C ILE A 86 -8.21 -12.57 -1.06
N LEU A 87 -6.88 -12.63 -0.92
CA LEU A 87 -6.11 -13.82 -1.30
C LEU A 87 -6.49 -15.06 -0.46
N ARG A 88 -6.87 -14.86 0.81
CA ARG A 88 -7.24 -15.94 1.75
C ARG A 88 -8.74 -16.16 1.88
N GLY A 89 -9.57 -15.34 1.23
CA GLY A 89 -11.02 -15.41 1.32
C GLY A 89 -11.61 -14.93 2.66
N ASN A 90 -10.91 -14.01 3.36
CA ASN A 90 -11.32 -13.43 4.65
C ASN A 90 -11.85 -12.00 4.52
#